data_AF-A0A1D6L6B6-F1
#
_entry.id   AF-A0A1D6L6B6-F1
#
_cell.length_a   1.000
_cell.length_b   1.000
_cell.length_c   1.000
_cell.angle_alpha   90.00
_cell.angle_beta   90.00
_cell.angle_gamma   90.00
#
_symmetry.space_group_name_H-M   'P 1'
#
loop_
_entity.id
_entity.type
_entity.pdbx_description
1 polymer ?
#
loop_
_entity_poly.entity_id
_entity_poly.type
_entity_poly.pdbx_seq_one_letter_code
_entity_poly.pdbx_strand_id
1 'polypeptide(L)'
;MLFSRRPLAAAFHLAPLSPPLLLFFASASSSCSPAASAAAASVSGSRGCTAARMDSGAVETASTGAVWSSPSAEPRSISVGKEVFCNRSLNMRNITAVGFDMDYTLAQYKPETFESLAYYGTIEKLVKDLRYPEELLTWEFDWKYMVRGLVLDKKRGNILKMDRHKYVKVAYHGFKELSKEEKVAAYGSTLIRDSFDEPDYALIDTLFSLGEAYLFAQLVDFIDKNPGKVPAGTDYPLMYRDVRSAVDLCHRDGTLKRMVAKDPARYINEDLAIVPMLEMIRKSGRSTFLVTNSLWDYTDVVMNYLCGPYTSGVGSGLNHKWLQYFDIVITGRIV
;
A
#
# COMPACT_ATOMS: atom_id res chain seq x y z
N MET A 1 19.11 -24.28 13.90
CA MET A 1 17.89 -25.10 13.74
C MET A 1 16.78 -24.21 13.21
N LEU A 2 16.52 -24.23 11.90
CA LEU A 2 15.43 -23.47 11.30
C LEU A 2 14.11 -24.23 11.51
N PHE A 3 13.35 -23.86 12.53
CA PHE A 3 11.91 -24.11 12.50
C PHE A 3 11.30 -23.09 11.54
N SER A 4 10.82 -23.55 10.39
CA SER A 4 10.04 -22.73 9.46
C SER A 4 8.82 -22.18 10.21
N ARG A 5 8.84 -20.88 10.50
CA ARG A 5 7.77 -20.19 11.21
C ARG A 5 6.57 -20.08 10.27
N ARG A 6 5.36 -20.38 10.75
CA ARG A 6 4.15 -20.19 9.92
C ARG A 6 3.94 -18.70 9.66
N PRO A 7 3.74 -18.27 8.39
CA PRO A 7 3.42 -16.88 8.08
C PRO A 7 2.21 -16.38 8.87
N LEU A 8 2.20 -15.10 9.27
CA LEU A 8 1.05 -14.52 9.97
C LEU A 8 -0.23 -14.59 9.12
N ALA A 9 -0.10 -14.48 7.79
CA ALA A 9 -1.22 -14.72 6.86
C ALA A 9 -1.91 -16.08 7.11
N ALA A 10 -1.11 -17.14 7.26
CA ALA A 10 -1.57 -18.49 7.47
C ALA A 10 -2.08 -18.71 8.91
N ALA A 11 -1.48 -18.05 9.91
CA ALA A 11 -1.94 -18.07 11.29
C ALA A 11 -3.28 -17.33 11.47
N PHE A 12 -3.57 -16.32 10.64
CA PHE A 12 -4.80 -15.53 10.70
C PHE A 12 -5.95 -16.09 9.86
N HIS A 13 -5.81 -17.27 9.23
CA HIS A 13 -6.76 -17.81 8.26
C HIS A 13 -7.17 -16.78 7.18
N LEU A 14 -6.21 -15.93 6.77
CA LEU A 14 -6.44 -14.96 5.70
C LEU A 14 -6.28 -15.68 4.36
N ALA A 15 -7.20 -15.41 3.42
CA ALA A 15 -7.02 -15.84 2.03
C ALA A 15 -5.69 -15.29 1.48
N PRO A 16 -5.00 -16.02 0.59
CA PRO A 16 -3.77 -15.53 -0.04
C PRO A 16 -4.02 -14.16 -0.66
N LEU A 17 -3.08 -13.23 -0.43
CA LEU A 17 -3.13 -11.89 -1.02
C LEU A 17 -3.23 -12.06 -2.54
N SER A 18 -4.37 -11.65 -3.11
CA SER A 18 -4.49 -11.40 -4.54
C SER A 18 -3.52 -10.28 -4.93
N PRO A 19 -3.07 -10.21 -6.20
CA PRO A 19 -2.19 -9.14 -6.65
C PRO A 19 -2.77 -7.76 -6.29
N PRO A 20 -1.90 -6.76 -6.07
CA PRO A 20 -2.29 -5.49 -5.49
C PRO A 20 -3.40 -4.82 -6.30
N LEU A 21 -4.52 -4.58 -5.62
CA LEU A 21 -5.65 -3.83 -6.12
C LEU A 21 -5.27 -2.35 -6.22
N LEU A 22 -5.26 -1.83 -7.45
CA LEU A 22 -5.19 -0.39 -7.74
C LEU A 22 -6.41 0.31 -7.11
N LEU A 23 -6.19 1.00 -6.00
CA LEU A 23 -7.19 1.83 -5.33
C LEU A 23 -7.21 3.22 -5.98
N PHE A 24 -8.23 3.49 -6.80
CA PHE A 24 -8.49 4.85 -7.28
C PHE A 24 -9.22 5.66 -6.20
N PHE A 25 -8.55 6.68 -5.66
CA PHE A 25 -9.22 7.71 -4.86
C PHE A 25 -9.62 8.88 -5.77
N ALA A 26 -10.92 9.02 -6.00
CA ALA A 26 -11.50 10.25 -6.54
C ALA A 26 -12.13 11.04 -5.38
N SER A 27 -11.64 12.25 -5.14
CA SER A 27 -12.30 13.23 -4.28
C SER A 27 -13.21 14.09 -5.15
N ALA A 28 -14.52 14.02 -4.93
CA ALA A 28 -15.47 14.98 -5.46
C ALA A 28 -15.78 15.99 -4.33
N SER A 29 -15.26 17.22 -4.45
CA SER A 29 -15.69 18.32 -3.59
C SER A 29 -17.08 18.77 -4.04
N SER A 30 -18.11 18.41 -3.27
CA SER A 30 -19.44 19.04 -3.41
C SER A 30 -19.56 20.16 -2.39
N SER A 31 -19.55 21.39 -2.88
CA SER A 31 -19.93 22.58 -2.11
C SER A 31 -21.45 22.71 -2.14
N CYS A 32 -22.12 22.41 -1.02
CA CYS A 32 -23.54 22.70 -0.83
C CYS A 32 -23.70 23.70 0.32
N SER A 33 -24.14 24.92 0.00
CA SER A 33 -24.61 25.90 0.99
C SER A 33 -25.99 25.47 1.56
N PRO A 34 -26.32 25.81 2.82
CA PRO A 34 -27.49 25.27 3.49
C PRO A 34 -28.74 26.12 3.22
N ALA A 35 -29.87 25.46 3.00
CA ALA A 35 -31.19 26.09 3.08
C ALA A 35 -32.14 25.24 3.94
N ALA A 36 -32.44 25.83 5.11
CA ALA A 36 -33.66 25.81 5.91
C ALA A 36 -34.43 24.49 6.18
N SER A 37 -34.60 24.25 7.48
CA SER A 37 -35.51 23.34 8.14
C SER A 37 -37.00 23.60 7.88
N ALA A 38 -37.79 22.53 7.70
CA ALA A 38 -39.17 22.46 8.18
C ALA A 38 -39.56 21.00 8.47
N ALA A 39 -40.24 20.81 9.58
CA ALA A 39 -40.59 19.53 10.17
C ALA A 39 -41.94 18.98 9.67
N ALA A 40 -42.13 17.69 9.92
CA ALA A 40 -43.36 17.03 10.39
C ALA A 40 -44.10 16.04 9.45
N ALA A 41 -44.36 14.89 10.08
CA ALA A 41 -45.55 14.06 10.05
C ALA A 41 -45.73 12.96 8.98
N SER A 42 -45.94 11.77 9.55
CA SER A 42 -46.33 10.47 9.00
C SER A 42 -47.70 10.45 8.32
N VAL A 43 -47.84 9.75 7.19
CA VAL A 43 -49.05 8.96 6.84
C VAL A 43 -48.66 7.77 5.93
N SER A 44 -49.20 6.61 6.28
CA SER A 44 -49.21 5.33 5.55
C SER A 44 -50.04 5.37 4.25
N GLY A 45 -49.58 4.69 3.20
CA GLY A 45 -50.42 4.41 2.04
C GLY A 45 -49.77 3.47 1.02
N SER A 46 -50.20 2.22 0.99
CA SER A 46 -49.93 1.29 -0.10
C SER A 46 -50.69 1.71 -1.37
N ARG A 47 -50.04 1.65 -2.54
CA ARG A 47 -50.69 1.35 -3.84
C ARG A 47 -49.68 1.29 -5.00
N GLY A 48 -49.58 0.07 -5.55
CA GLY A 48 -49.60 -0.25 -6.99
C GLY A 48 -48.70 0.53 -7.94
N CYS A 49 -47.62 -0.12 -8.39
CA CYS A 49 -46.95 0.21 -9.64
C CYS A 49 -47.86 -0.09 -10.83
N THR A 50 -48.26 0.94 -11.58
CA THR A 50 -48.73 0.81 -12.96
C THR A 50 -47.71 1.47 -13.89
N ALA A 51 -47.15 0.67 -14.79
CA ALA A 51 -46.22 1.12 -15.81
C ALA A 51 -46.96 1.96 -16.85
N ALA A 52 -46.60 3.24 -16.95
CA ALA A 52 -46.99 4.08 -18.07
C ALA A 52 -45.97 3.91 -19.21
N ARG A 53 -46.40 3.29 -20.31
CA ARG A 53 -45.74 3.44 -21.62
C ARG A 53 -45.99 4.85 -22.12
N MET A 54 -44.94 5.57 -22.45
CA MET A 54 -45.00 6.71 -23.38
C MET A 54 -44.11 6.39 -24.57
N ASP A 55 -44.72 6.47 -25.74
CA ASP A 55 -44.09 6.32 -27.04
C ASP A 55 -43.80 7.70 -27.65
N SER A 56 -42.78 7.70 -28.49
CA SER A 56 -42.42 8.64 -29.55
C SER A 56 -41.74 9.96 -29.17
N GLY A 57 -40.56 10.13 -29.77
CA GLY A 57 -39.81 11.38 -29.84
C GLY A 57 -38.50 11.12 -30.58
N ALA A 58 -38.54 11.19 -31.91
CA ALA A 58 -37.35 11.14 -32.75
C ALA A 58 -36.39 12.28 -32.36
N VAL A 59 -35.17 11.93 -31.96
CA VAL A 59 -34.09 12.89 -31.72
C VAL A 59 -32.84 12.40 -32.46
N GLU A 60 -32.23 13.37 -33.13
CA GLU A 60 -31.14 13.31 -34.08
C GLU A 60 -29.97 12.39 -33.69
N THR A 61 -29.37 11.78 -34.71
CA THR A 61 -28.15 10.99 -34.63
C THR A 61 -26.97 11.86 -34.16
N ALA A 62 -26.76 11.92 -32.86
CA ALA A 62 -25.52 12.40 -32.27
C ALA A 62 -24.42 11.36 -32.48
N SER A 63 -23.29 11.84 -33.02
CA SER A 63 -22.00 11.15 -33.15
C SER A 63 -21.79 10.07 -32.09
N THR A 64 -21.62 8.82 -32.53
CA THR A 64 -21.31 7.67 -31.69
C THR A 64 -19.96 7.89 -31.01
N GLY A 65 -19.99 8.51 -29.83
CA GLY A 65 -18.90 8.40 -28.87
C GLY A 65 -18.63 6.92 -28.63
N ALA A 66 -17.37 6.52 -28.71
CA ALA A 66 -16.97 5.13 -28.51
C ALA A 66 -17.60 4.61 -27.20
N VAL A 67 -18.48 3.63 -27.33
CA VAL A 67 -19.07 2.94 -26.17
C VAL A 67 -17.97 2.05 -25.62
N TRP A 68 -17.30 2.52 -24.56
CA TRP A 68 -16.18 1.82 -23.91
C TRP A 68 -16.60 0.61 -23.06
N SER A 69 -17.90 0.35 -22.96
CA SER A 69 -18.45 -0.86 -22.38
C SER A 69 -18.87 -1.81 -23.50
N SER A 70 -18.18 -2.93 -23.66
CA SER A 70 -18.64 -3.98 -24.59
C SER A 70 -20.07 -4.41 -24.17
N PRO A 71 -21.08 -4.30 -25.03
CA PRO A 71 -22.38 -4.88 -24.76
C PRO A 71 -22.27 -6.40 -25.03
N SER A 72 -21.67 -7.14 -24.09
CA SER A 72 -21.72 -8.59 -24.14
C SER A 72 -22.97 -9.06 -23.41
N ALA A 73 -23.87 -9.70 -24.14
CA ALA A 73 -25.11 -10.32 -23.66
C ALA A 73 -24.88 -11.54 -22.74
N GLU A 74 -23.62 -11.93 -22.53
CA GLU A 74 -23.21 -13.05 -21.68
C GLU A 74 -22.38 -12.49 -20.51
N PRO A 75 -22.62 -12.91 -19.25
CA PRO A 75 -21.77 -12.54 -18.13
C PRO A 75 -20.39 -13.16 -18.34
N ARG A 76 -19.45 -12.40 -18.91
CA ARG A 76 -18.04 -12.77 -18.86
C ARG A 76 -17.63 -12.73 -17.41
N SER A 77 -17.34 -13.89 -16.83
CA SER A 77 -16.65 -13.96 -15.54
C SER A 77 -15.25 -13.36 -15.74
N ILE A 78 -15.11 -12.08 -15.42
CA ILE A 78 -13.79 -11.46 -15.29
C ILE A 78 -13.11 -12.20 -14.15
N SER A 79 -11.86 -12.65 -14.35
CA SER A 79 -11.12 -13.25 -13.23
C SER A 79 -11.02 -12.22 -12.11
N VAL A 80 -11.29 -12.60 -10.85
CA VAL A 80 -11.29 -11.70 -9.67
C VAL A 80 -10.08 -10.74 -9.66
N GLY A 81 -8.88 -11.20 -10.04
CA GLY A 81 -7.67 -10.36 -10.12
C GLY A 81 -7.67 -9.28 -11.22
N LYS A 82 -8.72 -9.20 -12.04
CA LYS A 82 -8.92 -8.19 -13.10
C LYS A 82 -10.19 -7.35 -12.86
N GLU A 83 -10.88 -7.58 -11.74
CA GLU A 83 -12.08 -6.83 -11.37
C GLU A 83 -11.73 -5.53 -10.63
N VAL A 84 -12.62 -4.55 -10.71
CA VAL A 84 -12.53 -3.30 -9.94
C VAL A 84 -13.65 -3.31 -8.89
N PHE A 85 -13.28 -3.44 -7.61
CA PHE A 85 -14.25 -3.41 -6.52
C PHE A 85 -14.69 -1.98 -6.19
N CYS A 86 -15.99 -1.78 -5.97
CA CYS A 86 -16.57 -0.47 -5.70
C CYS A 86 -17.12 -0.40 -4.26
N ASN A 87 -16.44 0.35 -3.40
CA ASN A 87 -16.96 0.65 -2.04
C ASN A 87 -18.00 1.77 -2.05
N ARG A 88 -17.88 2.72 -2.98
CA ARG A 88 -18.80 3.85 -3.18
C ARG A 88 -19.00 4.04 -4.69
N SER A 89 -20.18 4.52 -5.07
CA SER A 89 -20.47 4.83 -6.47
C SER A 89 -19.52 5.92 -6.99
N LEU A 90 -18.86 5.65 -8.12
CA LEU A 90 -17.97 6.59 -8.79
C LEU A 90 -18.39 6.71 -10.25
N ASN A 91 -18.86 7.89 -10.66
CA ASN A 91 -19.18 8.14 -12.05
C ASN A 91 -17.94 8.61 -12.81
N MET A 92 -17.30 7.69 -13.54
CA MET A 92 -16.08 7.97 -14.31
C MET A 92 -16.27 9.09 -15.34
N ARG A 93 -17.49 9.34 -15.84
CA ARG A 93 -17.78 10.43 -16.78
C ARG A 93 -17.45 11.81 -16.22
N ASN A 94 -17.56 11.98 -14.90
CA ASN A 94 -17.31 13.26 -14.23
C ASN A 94 -15.83 13.46 -13.84
N ILE A 95 -14.98 12.45 -14.08
CA ILE A 95 -13.55 12.51 -13.77
C ILE A 95 -12.82 13.16 -14.93
N THR A 96 -12.21 14.32 -14.67
CA THR A 96 -11.45 15.11 -15.63
C THR A 96 -9.95 14.78 -15.62
N ALA A 97 -9.43 14.26 -14.51
CA ALA A 97 -8.03 13.89 -14.37
C ALA A 97 -7.86 12.62 -13.54
N VAL A 98 -6.81 11.84 -13.86
CA VAL A 98 -6.41 10.63 -13.13
C VAL A 98 -4.98 10.79 -12.65
N GLY A 99 -4.81 10.71 -11.33
CA GLY A 99 -3.51 10.78 -10.67
C GLY A 99 -2.98 9.39 -10.35
N PHE A 100 -1.68 9.21 -10.49
CA PHE A 100 -0.97 7.99 -10.14
C PHE A 100 0.07 8.28 -9.07
N ASP A 101 0.17 7.41 -8.08
CA ASP A 101 1.42 7.19 -7.37
C ASP A 101 2.32 6.29 -8.21
N MET A 102 3.62 6.33 -7.97
CA MET A 102 4.59 5.47 -8.65
C MET A 102 4.77 4.15 -7.90
N ASP A 103 5.25 4.23 -6.67
CA ASP A 103 5.75 3.07 -5.93
C ASP A 103 4.61 2.19 -5.40
N TYR A 104 4.64 0.89 -5.68
CA TYR A 104 3.54 -0.06 -5.42
C TYR A 104 2.18 0.31 -6.04
N THR A 105 2.16 1.26 -6.98
CA THR A 105 0.97 1.60 -7.78
C THR A 105 1.22 1.31 -9.26
N LEU A 106 2.10 2.07 -9.92
CA LEU A 106 2.58 1.75 -11.26
C LEU A 106 3.75 0.75 -11.19
N ALA A 107 4.72 1.00 -10.31
CA ALA A 107 5.86 0.13 -10.08
C ALA A 107 5.52 -0.94 -9.04
N GLN A 108 5.17 -2.14 -9.50
CA GLN A 108 4.91 -3.26 -8.61
C GLN A 108 6.21 -3.99 -8.26
N TYR A 109 6.78 -3.69 -7.10
CA TYR A 109 8.02 -4.32 -6.65
C TYR A 109 7.86 -5.81 -6.31
N LYS A 110 8.93 -6.58 -6.49
CA LYS A 110 9.06 -7.98 -6.10
C LYS A 110 9.50 -8.05 -4.64
N PRO A 111 8.65 -8.51 -3.69
CA PRO A 111 8.99 -8.52 -2.27
C PRO A 111 10.27 -9.31 -1.98
N GLU A 112 10.47 -10.43 -2.67
CA GLU A 112 11.61 -11.33 -2.46
C GLU A 112 12.97 -10.67 -2.74
N THR A 113 13.02 -9.65 -3.59
CA THR A 113 14.26 -8.93 -3.93
C THR A 113 14.29 -7.52 -3.36
N PHE A 114 13.24 -6.73 -3.54
CA PHE A 114 13.22 -5.32 -3.16
C PHE A 114 13.10 -5.12 -1.65
N GLU A 115 12.16 -5.81 -0.99
CA GLU A 115 12.01 -5.70 0.47
C GLU A 115 13.21 -6.33 1.19
N SER A 116 13.74 -7.44 0.67
CA SER A 116 15.00 -8.03 1.14
C SER A 116 16.16 -7.02 1.09
N LEU A 117 16.30 -6.30 -0.02
CA LEU A 117 17.34 -5.27 -0.16
C LEU A 117 17.17 -4.15 0.89
N ALA A 118 15.95 -3.68 1.10
CA ALA A 118 15.66 -2.66 2.12
C ALA A 118 15.94 -3.16 3.53
N TYR A 119 15.56 -4.41 3.83
CA TYR A 119 15.80 -5.07 5.11
C TYR A 119 17.29 -5.17 5.43
N TYR A 120 18.10 -5.75 4.54
CA TYR A 120 19.54 -5.89 4.78
C TYR A 120 20.25 -4.54 4.85
N GLY A 121 19.85 -3.59 3.99
CA GLY A 121 20.37 -2.23 4.04
C GLY A 121 20.01 -1.48 5.33
N THR A 122 18.89 -1.84 5.98
CA THR A 122 18.48 -1.30 7.29
C THR A 122 19.33 -1.91 8.40
N ILE A 123 19.53 -3.23 8.39
CA ILE A 123 20.40 -3.91 9.37
C ILE A 123 21.82 -3.35 9.32
N GLU A 124 22.39 -3.16 8.12
CA GLU A 124 23.73 -2.60 7.98
C GLU A 124 23.86 -1.24 8.67
N LYS A 125 22.84 -0.39 8.58
CA LYS A 125 22.79 0.94 9.22
C LYS A 125 22.64 0.85 10.73
N LEU A 126 21.77 -0.05 11.22
CA LEU A 126 21.64 -0.30 12.65
C LEU A 126 22.99 -0.69 13.27
N VAL A 127 23.75 -1.56 12.60
CA VAL A 127 25.05 -2.03 13.09
C VAL A 127 26.13 -0.95 12.96
N LYS A 128 26.29 -0.38 11.76
CA LYS A 128 27.39 0.56 11.46
C LYS A 128 27.20 1.92 12.12
N ASP A 129 25.98 2.46 12.08
CA ASP A 129 25.71 3.84 12.45
C ASP A 129 25.14 3.95 13.87
N LEU A 130 24.33 2.98 14.29
CA LEU A 130 23.65 2.98 15.60
C LEU A 130 24.24 2.00 16.61
N ARG A 131 25.33 1.30 16.24
CA ARG A 131 26.12 0.41 17.11
C ARG A 131 25.30 -0.76 17.68
N TYR A 132 24.31 -1.25 16.94
CA TYR A 132 23.69 -2.54 17.23
C TYR A 132 24.68 -3.70 17.01
N PRO A 133 24.48 -4.86 17.64
CA PRO A 133 25.42 -5.99 17.54
C PRO A 133 25.67 -6.48 16.11
N GLU A 134 26.91 -6.83 15.79
CA GLU A 134 27.29 -7.34 14.46
C GLU A 134 26.56 -8.64 14.09
N GLU A 135 26.12 -9.43 15.07
CA GLU A 135 25.36 -10.67 14.84
C GLU A 135 24.00 -10.44 14.14
N LEU A 136 23.51 -9.20 14.08
CA LEU A 136 22.34 -8.86 13.27
C LEU A 136 22.59 -9.03 11.77
N LEU A 137 23.85 -8.88 11.31
CA LEU A 137 24.21 -9.04 9.88
C LEU A 137 23.99 -10.46 9.35
N THR A 138 23.87 -11.45 10.24
CA THR A 138 23.61 -12.85 9.87
C THR A 138 22.13 -13.20 9.91
N TRP A 139 21.24 -12.24 10.16
CA TRP A 139 19.80 -12.48 10.21
C TRP A 139 19.23 -12.71 8.81
N GLU A 140 18.16 -13.50 8.77
CA GLU A 140 17.44 -13.79 7.54
C GLU A 140 16.09 -13.07 7.55
N PHE A 141 15.61 -12.75 6.34
CA PHE A 141 14.33 -12.11 6.12
C PHE A 141 13.34 -13.05 5.43
N ASP A 142 12.17 -13.24 6.05
CA ASP A 142 11.03 -13.92 5.44
C ASP A 142 9.95 -12.90 5.03
N TRP A 143 10.00 -12.47 3.77
CA TRP A 143 9.07 -11.52 3.17
C TRP A 143 7.61 -12.01 3.15
N LYS A 144 7.35 -13.31 3.35
CA LYS A 144 5.98 -13.86 3.40
C LYS A 144 5.36 -13.76 4.78
N TYR A 145 6.16 -13.48 5.81
CA TYR A 145 5.71 -13.63 7.19
C TYR A 145 4.73 -12.53 7.59
N MET A 146 5.03 -11.27 7.27
CA MET A 146 4.20 -10.12 7.63
C MET A 146 3.05 -9.91 6.65
N VAL A 147 1.96 -9.32 7.14
CA VAL A 147 0.80 -8.94 6.32
C VAL A 147 0.40 -7.49 6.56
N ARG A 148 -0.20 -6.87 5.55
CA ARG A 148 -0.74 -5.52 5.67
C ARG A 148 -1.91 -5.45 6.66
N GLY A 149 -2.09 -4.29 7.27
CA GLY A 149 -3.15 -4.02 8.24
C GLY A 149 -2.87 -4.62 9.62
N LEU A 150 -1.59 -4.72 9.99
CA LEU A 150 -1.14 -4.96 11.36
C LEU A 150 -0.90 -3.61 12.05
N VAL A 151 -0.81 -3.65 13.38
CA VAL A 151 -0.45 -2.49 14.20
C VAL A 151 0.68 -2.88 15.15
N LEU A 152 1.75 -2.10 15.18
CA LEU A 152 2.84 -2.29 16.12
C LEU A 152 2.56 -1.47 17.38
N ASP A 153 2.58 -2.12 18.55
CA ASP A 153 2.65 -1.46 19.85
C ASP A 153 4.12 -1.26 20.21
N LYS A 154 4.58 -0.03 20.07
CA LYS A 154 6.01 0.32 20.26
C LYS A 154 6.39 0.30 21.72
N LYS A 155 5.44 0.53 22.63
CA LYS A 155 5.67 0.53 24.07
C LYS A 155 5.86 -0.88 24.61
N ARG A 156 5.06 -1.82 24.11
CA ARG A 156 5.03 -3.21 24.63
C ARG A 156 5.76 -4.21 23.74
N GLY A 157 6.36 -3.79 22.62
CA GLY A 157 7.07 -4.70 21.72
C GLY A 157 6.14 -5.68 20.99
N ASN A 158 4.87 -5.29 20.76
CA ASN A 158 3.86 -6.22 20.27
C ASN A 158 3.40 -5.91 18.84
N ILE A 159 2.93 -6.94 18.14
CA ILE A 159 2.31 -6.87 16.82
C ILE A 159 0.86 -7.32 16.95
N LEU A 160 -0.06 -6.47 16.53
CA LEU A 160 -1.49 -6.63 16.75
C LEU A 160 -2.23 -6.83 15.44
N LYS A 161 -3.17 -7.78 15.43
CA LYS A 161 -4.22 -7.88 14.44
C LYS A 161 -5.56 -7.55 15.10
N MET A 162 -6.15 -6.45 14.67
CA MET A 162 -7.42 -5.96 15.21
C MET A 162 -8.56 -6.12 14.21
N ASP A 163 -9.79 -6.13 14.71
CA ASP A 163 -10.98 -5.94 13.88
C ASP A 163 -11.31 -4.45 13.66
N ARG A 164 -12.36 -4.20 12.88
CA ARG A 164 -12.84 -2.84 12.55
C ARG A 164 -13.26 -1.99 13.77
N HIS A 165 -13.49 -2.62 14.92
CA HIS A 165 -13.90 -1.97 16.17
C HIS A 165 -12.73 -1.83 17.16
N LYS A 166 -11.49 -2.03 16.68
CA LYS A 166 -10.25 -1.96 17.45
C LYS A 166 -10.14 -3.02 18.56
N TYR A 167 -10.84 -4.16 18.43
CA TYR A 167 -10.60 -5.30 19.31
C TYR A 167 -9.40 -6.11 18.82
N VAL A 168 -8.42 -6.32 19.71
CA VAL A 168 -7.24 -7.15 19.45
C VAL A 168 -7.65 -8.63 19.38
N LYS A 169 -7.68 -9.18 18.16
CA LYS A 169 -7.98 -10.61 17.93
C LYS A 169 -6.75 -11.46 18.20
N VAL A 170 -5.61 -11.03 17.66
CA VAL A 170 -4.34 -11.72 17.83
C VAL A 170 -3.26 -10.71 18.15
N ALA A 171 -2.33 -11.10 19.01
CA ALA A 171 -1.19 -10.31 19.38
C ALA A 171 0.04 -11.21 19.49
N TYR A 172 1.17 -10.71 19.03
CA TYR A 172 2.48 -11.35 19.14
C TYR A 172 3.42 -10.42 19.89
N HIS A 173 4.25 -10.96 20.78
CA HIS A 173 5.41 -10.28 21.34
C HIS A 173 6.65 -10.79 20.61
N GLY A 174 7.29 -9.92 19.82
CA GLY A 174 8.22 -10.38 18.79
C GLY A 174 7.52 -11.39 17.88
N PHE A 175 7.97 -12.65 17.92
CA PHE A 175 7.32 -13.76 17.20
C PHE A 175 6.60 -14.78 18.09
N LYS A 176 6.52 -14.54 19.40
CA LYS A 176 5.74 -15.38 20.32
C LYS A 176 4.30 -14.90 20.33
N GLU A 177 3.35 -15.76 19.97
CA GLU A 177 1.93 -15.42 20.12
C GLU A 177 1.58 -15.26 21.61
N LEU A 178 0.86 -14.19 21.94
CA LEU A 178 0.36 -13.96 23.29
C LEU A 178 -0.84 -14.85 23.59
N SER A 179 -0.84 -15.44 24.79
CA SER A 179 -1.99 -16.17 25.30
C SER A 179 -3.21 -15.27 25.44
N LYS A 180 -4.39 -15.87 25.63
CA LYS A 180 -5.61 -15.09 25.88
C LYS A 180 -5.46 -14.25 27.14
N GLU A 181 -4.85 -14.80 28.18
CA GLU A 181 -4.64 -14.16 29.48
C GLU A 181 -3.67 -12.98 29.35
N GLU A 182 -2.54 -13.17 28.64
CA GLU A 182 -1.56 -12.11 28.34
C GLU A 182 -2.21 -10.97 27.54
N LYS A 183 -3.03 -11.31 26.52
CA LYS A 183 -3.76 -10.31 25.72
C LYS A 183 -4.78 -9.52 26.55
N VAL A 184 -5.56 -10.19 27.39
CA VAL A 184 -6.56 -9.54 28.25
C VAL A 184 -5.87 -8.64 29.28
N ALA A 185 -4.74 -9.07 29.85
CA ALA A 185 -3.96 -8.25 30.75
C ALA A 185 -3.40 -6.99 30.06
N ALA A 186 -2.95 -7.12 28.80
CA ALA A 186 -2.35 -6.00 28.05
C ALA A 186 -3.37 -5.02 27.45
N TYR A 187 -4.48 -5.53 26.90
CA TYR A 187 -5.43 -4.78 26.06
C TYR A 187 -6.90 -4.96 26.43
N GLY A 188 -7.21 -5.76 27.46
CA GLY A 188 -8.59 -6.06 27.87
C GLY A 188 -9.22 -5.02 28.79
N SER A 189 -8.45 -4.01 29.23
CA SER A 189 -8.97 -2.95 30.10
C SER A 189 -9.94 -2.05 29.32
N THR A 190 -11.19 -1.98 29.75
CA THR A 190 -12.18 -1.04 29.21
C THR A 190 -12.03 0.37 29.78
N LEU A 191 -11.22 0.54 30.84
CA LEU A 191 -10.98 1.82 31.50
C LEU A 191 -9.92 2.67 30.77
N ILE A 192 -8.98 2.01 30.08
CA ILE A 192 -7.94 2.66 29.27
C ILE A 192 -8.26 2.36 27.82
N ARG A 193 -8.84 3.34 27.12
CA ARG A 193 -9.11 3.20 25.69
C ARG A 193 -7.84 3.54 24.90
N ASP A 194 -7.05 2.52 24.60
CA ASP A 194 -5.94 2.66 23.66
C ASP A 194 -6.50 3.18 22.33
N SER A 195 -5.94 4.29 21.83
CA SER A 195 -6.31 4.81 20.51
C SER A 195 -5.83 3.88 19.41
N PHE A 196 -4.77 3.10 19.65
CA PHE A 196 -4.06 2.31 18.63
C PHE A 196 -3.57 3.16 17.45
N ASP A 197 -3.35 4.44 17.72
CA ASP A 197 -2.92 5.45 16.75
C ASP A 197 -1.52 5.97 17.16
N GLU A 198 -0.88 6.73 16.29
CA GLU A 198 0.39 7.40 16.61
C GLU A 198 0.24 8.37 17.81
N PRO A 199 1.30 8.60 18.62
CA PRO A 199 2.69 8.19 18.42
C PRO A 199 3.07 6.88 19.12
N ASP A 200 2.19 6.22 19.86
CA ASP A 200 2.53 5.00 20.61
C ASP A 200 2.41 3.73 19.77
N TYR A 201 1.60 3.78 18.71
CA TYR A 201 1.41 2.70 17.77
C TYR A 201 1.95 3.08 16.38
N ALA A 202 2.22 2.08 15.54
CA ALA A 202 2.54 2.27 14.12
C ALA A 202 1.63 1.38 13.28
N LEU A 203 0.99 1.97 12.26
CA LEU A 203 0.07 1.25 11.38
C LEU A 203 0.88 0.66 10.21
N ILE A 204 0.74 -0.64 9.97
CA ILE A 204 1.36 -1.32 8.83
C ILE A 204 0.41 -1.24 7.65
N ASP A 205 0.33 -0.04 7.07
CA ASP A 205 -0.59 0.31 6.00
C ASP A 205 0.09 0.43 4.63
N THR A 206 1.42 0.35 4.55
CA THR A 206 2.16 0.28 3.27
C THR A 206 2.91 -1.04 3.15
N LEU A 207 3.24 -1.44 1.92
CA LEU A 207 4.07 -2.63 1.68
C LEU A 207 5.53 -2.40 2.12
N PHE A 208 6.02 -1.16 2.06
CA PHE A 208 7.32 -0.78 2.62
C PHE A 208 7.45 -1.07 4.12
N SER A 209 6.35 -0.98 4.86
CA SER A 209 6.33 -1.18 6.31
C SER A 209 6.44 -2.65 6.73
N LEU A 210 6.34 -3.62 5.80
CA LEU A 210 6.37 -5.05 6.13
C LEU A 210 7.75 -5.52 6.59
N GLY A 211 8.81 -5.09 5.90
CA GLY A 211 10.20 -5.38 6.28
C GLY A 211 10.56 -4.76 7.64
N GLU A 212 10.12 -3.52 7.88
CA GLU A 212 10.26 -2.82 9.16
C GLU A 212 9.55 -3.57 10.31
N ALA A 213 8.31 -4.01 10.10
CA ALA A 213 7.56 -4.79 11.08
C ALA A 213 8.24 -6.13 11.41
N TYR A 214 8.77 -6.82 10.39
CA TYR A 214 9.51 -8.07 10.58
C TYR A 214 10.78 -7.86 11.40
N LEU A 215 11.57 -6.83 11.06
CA LEU A 215 12.77 -6.49 11.77
C LEU A 215 12.47 -6.08 13.22
N PHE A 216 11.41 -5.31 13.44
CA PHE A 216 10.92 -4.98 14.79
C PHE A 216 10.63 -6.24 15.60
N ALA A 217 9.93 -7.23 15.03
CA ALA A 217 9.68 -8.51 15.71
C ALA A 217 10.96 -9.26 16.09
N GLN A 218 11.94 -9.32 15.18
CA GLN A 218 13.24 -9.95 15.46
C GLN A 218 14.00 -9.24 16.57
N LEU A 219 14.00 -7.91 16.55
CA LEU A 219 14.70 -7.12 17.56
C LEU A 219 14.04 -7.25 18.94
N VAL A 220 12.70 -7.30 19.02
CA VAL A 220 12.01 -7.60 20.29
C VAL A 220 12.47 -8.96 20.84
N ASP A 221 12.37 -10.02 20.02
CA ASP A 221 12.83 -11.37 20.37
C ASP A 221 14.31 -11.38 20.81
N PHE A 222 15.15 -10.53 20.21
CA PHE A 222 16.57 -10.45 20.46
C PHE A 222 16.91 -9.72 21.76
N ILE A 223 16.32 -8.55 22.00
CA ILE A 223 16.52 -7.73 23.19
C ILE A 223 16.10 -8.50 24.44
N ASP A 224 14.95 -9.16 24.40
CA ASP A 224 14.47 -9.99 25.51
C ASP A 224 15.43 -11.12 25.89
N LYS A 225 16.03 -11.78 24.90
CA LYS A 225 16.93 -12.92 25.11
C LYS A 225 18.35 -12.49 25.45
N ASN A 226 18.73 -11.26 25.11
CA ASN A 226 20.10 -10.77 25.22
C ASN A 226 20.16 -9.39 25.90
N PRO A 227 19.71 -9.28 27.17
CA PRO A 227 19.73 -8.02 27.88
C PRO A 227 21.15 -7.45 27.92
N GLY A 228 21.30 -6.18 27.54
CA GLY A 228 22.58 -5.47 27.54
C GLY A 228 23.47 -5.65 26.30
N LYS A 229 23.05 -6.43 25.29
CA LYS A 229 23.79 -6.51 24.02
C LYS A 229 23.51 -5.32 23.09
N VAL A 230 22.31 -4.77 23.13
CA VAL A 230 21.97 -3.54 22.41
C VAL A 230 22.53 -2.31 23.15
N PRO A 231 22.66 -1.14 22.49
CA PRO A 231 23.11 0.09 23.14
C PRO A 231 22.38 0.36 24.47
N ALA A 232 23.12 0.87 25.45
CA ALA A 232 22.57 1.08 26.79
C ALA A 232 21.39 2.07 26.77
N GLY A 233 20.29 1.70 27.41
CA GLY A 233 19.06 2.51 27.44
C GLY A 233 18.11 2.30 26.25
N THR A 234 18.43 1.40 25.32
CA THR A 234 17.51 1.02 24.23
C THR A 234 16.33 0.22 24.77
N ASP A 235 15.16 0.85 24.80
CA ASP A 235 13.85 0.22 24.98
C ASP A 235 13.12 0.03 23.63
N TYR A 236 11.92 -0.58 23.65
CA TYR A 236 11.18 -0.85 22.41
C TYR A 236 10.80 0.40 21.60
N PRO A 237 10.33 1.52 22.22
CA PRO A 237 10.08 2.76 21.49
C PRO A 237 11.34 3.32 20.83
N LEU A 238 12.46 3.38 21.55
CA LEU A 238 13.73 3.85 21.02
C LEU A 238 14.21 2.95 19.88
N MET A 239 14.17 1.63 20.07
CA MET A 239 14.51 0.65 19.04
C MET A 239 13.65 0.82 17.78
N TYR A 240 12.34 1.03 17.91
CA TYR A 240 11.49 1.29 16.76
C TYR A 240 11.90 2.57 16.02
N ARG A 241 12.20 3.65 16.76
CA ARG A 241 12.69 4.90 16.17
C ARG A 241 14.01 4.71 15.42
N ASP A 242 14.91 3.91 15.97
CA ASP A 242 16.20 3.60 15.37
C ASP A 242 16.03 2.79 14.07
N VAL A 243 15.15 1.77 14.08
CA VAL A 243 14.74 1.04 12.86
C VAL A 243 14.17 2.00 11.82
N ARG A 244 13.21 2.85 12.21
CA ARG A 244 12.57 3.80 11.29
C ARG A 244 13.58 4.77 10.67
N SER A 245 14.50 5.28 11.49
CA SER A 245 15.58 6.17 11.04
C SER A 245 16.52 5.46 10.06
N ALA A 246 16.86 4.20 10.32
CA ALA A 246 17.68 3.39 9.42
C ALA A 246 16.98 3.08 8.08
N VAL A 247 15.67 2.77 8.12
CA VAL A 247 14.84 2.61 6.91
C VAL A 247 14.82 3.91 6.10
N ASP A 248 14.55 5.04 6.73
CA ASP A 248 14.52 6.35 6.07
C ASP A 248 15.87 6.70 5.44
N LEU A 249 16.97 6.45 6.17
CA LEU A 249 18.32 6.65 5.64
C LEU A 249 18.58 5.75 4.43
N CYS A 250 18.08 4.51 4.42
CA CYS A 250 18.26 3.58 3.29
C CYS A 250 17.55 4.04 2.01
N HIS A 251 16.44 4.74 2.16
CA HIS A 251 15.73 5.36 1.03
C HIS A 251 16.41 6.67 0.58
N ARG A 252 17.05 7.41 1.50
CA ARG A 252 17.66 8.73 1.22
C ARG A 252 19.11 8.66 0.73
N ASP A 253 19.92 7.73 1.22
CA ASP A 253 21.34 7.59 0.89
C ASP A 253 21.60 7.02 -0.52
N GLY A 254 20.53 6.70 -1.25
CA GLY A 254 20.55 6.16 -2.60
C GLY A 254 20.98 4.69 -2.71
N THR A 255 21.14 3.96 -1.60
CA THR A 255 21.54 2.55 -1.61
C THR A 255 20.53 1.71 -2.39
N LEU A 256 19.25 1.82 -2.05
CA LEU A 256 18.17 1.15 -2.77
C LEU A 256 18.14 1.58 -4.25
N LYS A 257 18.19 2.89 -4.48
CA LYS A 257 18.12 3.48 -5.82
C LYS A 257 19.23 2.97 -6.75
N ARG A 258 20.48 2.95 -6.28
CA ARG A 258 21.64 2.49 -7.06
C ARG A 258 21.52 1.04 -7.47
N MET A 259 20.99 0.19 -6.60
CA MET A 259 20.84 -1.24 -6.88
C MET A 259 19.70 -1.48 -7.87
N VAL A 260 18.56 -0.81 -7.69
CA VAL A 260 17.44 -0.89 -8.63
C VAL A 260 17.84 -0.33 -10.00
N ALA A 261 18.55 0.79 -10.06
CA ALA A 261 18.97 1.38 -11.33
C ALA A 261 19.91 0.51 -12.15
N LYS A 262 20.71 -0.36 -11.50
CA LYS A 262 21.60 -1.30 -12.20
C LYS A 262 20.84 -2.43 -12.88
N ASP A 263 19.74 -2.89 -12.28
CA ASP A 263 18.96 -4.02 -12.77
C ASP A 263 17.49 -3.90 -12.33
N PRO A 264 16.69 -3.00 -12.95
CA PRO A 264 15.32 -2.77 -12.52
C PRO A 264 14.44 -4.02 -12.59
N ALA A 265 14.67 -4.88 -13.60
CA ALA A 265 13.90 -6.11 -13.83
C ALA A 265 14.03 -7.13 -12.70
N ARG A 266 15.12 -7.11 -11.94
CA ARG A 266 15.28 -7.92 -10.74
C ARG A 266 14.35 -7.49 -9.60
N TYR A 267 13.98 -6.22 -9.53
CA TYR A 267 13.25 -5.64 -8.40
C TYR A 267 11.81 -5.27 -8.70
N ILE A 268 11.48 -5.01 -9.97
CA ILE A 268 10.17 -4.54 -10.39
C ILE A 268 9.53 -5.59 -11.30
N ASN A 269 8.24 -5.85 -11.11
CA ASN A 269 7.47 -6.69 -12.00
C ASN A 269 7.21 -5.95 -13.30
N GLU A 270 7.39 -6.65 -14.41
CA GLU A 270 7.01 -6.15 -15.71
C GLU A 270 5.49 -6.21 -15.88
N ASP A 271 4.92 -5.11 -16.38
CA ASP A 271 3.51 -5.05 -16.76
C ASP A 271 3.34 -4.28 -18.08
N LEU A 272 3.16 -5.03 -19.16
CA LEU A 272 2.96 -4.50 -20.51
C LEU A 272 1.62 -3.77 -20.67
N ALA A 273 0.72 -3.83 -19.70
CA ALA A 273 -0.57 -3.15 -19.74
C ALA A 273 -0.50 -1.68 -19.27
N ILE A 274 0.59 -1.25 -18.61
CA ILE A 274 0.72 0.12 -18.08
C ILE A 274 0.60 1.17 -19.20
N VAL A 275 1.40 1.03 -20.27
CA VAL A 275 1.39 2.00 -21.38
C VAL A 275 0.03 2.03 -22.09
N PRO A 276 -0.57 0.88 -22.50
CA PRO A 276 -1.92 0.86 -23.06
C PRO A 276 -2.97 1.50 -22.14
N MET A 277 -2.89 1.29 -20.83
CA MET A 277 -3.81 1.87 -19.84
C MET A 277 -3.68 3.41 -19.80
N LEU A 278 -2.45 3.94 -19.73
CA LEU A 278 -2.20 5.38 -19.74
C LEU A 278 -2.70 6.02 -21.04
N GLU A 279 -2.42 5.39 -22.19
CA GLU A 279 -2.92 5.85 -23.48
C GLU A 279 -4.44 5.85 -23.55
N MET A 280 -5.10 4.81 -23.06
CA MET A 280 -6.57 4.72 -23.03
C MET A 280 -7.18 5.87 -22.22
N ILE A 281 -6.63 6.17 -21.04
CA ILE A 281 -7.10 7.29 -20.21
C ILE A 281 -6.91 8.61 -20.95
N ARG A 282 -5.75 8.84 -21.58
CA ARG A 282 -5.51 10.07 -22.36
C ARG A 282 -6.45 10.19 -23.57
N LYS A 283 -6.61 9.12 -24.35
CA LYS A 283 -7.53 9.04 -25.50
C LYS A 283 -8.99 9.30 -25.11
N SER A 284 -9.35 9.06 -23.85
CA SER A 284 -10.67 9.38 -23.32
C SER A 284 -10.89 10.86 -22.99
N GLY A 285 -9.90 11.73 -23.25
CA GLY A 285 -9.97 13.17 -22.98
C GLY A 285 -9.66 13.56 -21.54
N ARG A 286 -9.12 12.65 -20.73
CA ARG A 286 -8.75 12.89 -19.33
C ARG A 286 -7.28 13.25 -19.21
N SER A 287 -6.98 14.19 -18.33
CA SER A 287 -5.59 14.50 -17.96
C SER A 287 -5.01 13.39 -17.10
N THR A 288 -3.71 13.14 -17.23
CA THR A 288 -2.97 12.17 -16.42
C THR A 288 -1.84 12.86 -15.68
N PHE A 289 -1.65 12.54 -14.40
CA PHE A 289 -0.55 13.12 -13.64
C PHE A 289 0.11 12.09 -12.72
N LEU A 290 1.41 12.24 -12.49
CA LEU A 290 2.20 11.42 -11.57
C LEU A 290 2.56 12.25 -10.33
N VAL A 291 2.31 11.70 -9.14
CA VAL A 291 2.75 12.30 -7.87
C VAL A 291 3.44 11.23 -7.05
N THR A 292 4.73 11.39 -6.80
CA THR A 292 5.51 10.42 -6.03
C THR A 292 6.40 11.11 -5.02
N ASN A 293 6.60 10.43 -3.88
CA ASN A 293 7.56 10.83 -2.85
C ASN A 293 9.00 10.55 -3.29
N SER A 294 9.20 9.70 -4.30
CA SER A 294 10.50 9.43 -4.90
C SER A 294 11.07 10.68 -5.58
N LEU A 295 12.37 10.89 -5.44
CA LEU A 295 13.08 11.99 -6.12
C LEU A 295 13.21 11.68 -7.62
N TRP A 296 13.37 12.75 -8.41
CA TRP A 296 13.44 12.71 -9.87
C TRP A 296 14.41 11.65 -10.44
N ASP A 297 15.61 11.54 -9.87
CA ASP A 297 16.65 10.61 -10.31
C ASP A 297 16.18 9.15 -10.34
N TYR A 298 15.43 8.77 -9.30
CA TYR A 298 14.87 7.43 -9.17
C TYR A 298 13.61 7.26 -10.01
N THR A 299 12.73 8.27 -10.00
CA THR A 299 11.50 8.27 -10.80
C THR A 299 11.82 8.06 -12.28
N ASP A 300 12.81 8.75 -12.81
CA ASP A 300 13.17 8.62 -14.22
C ASP A 300 13.67 7.21 -14.55
N VAL A 301 14.48 6.58 -13.70
CA VAL A 301 14.91 5.19 -13.86
C VAL A 301 13.72 4.23 -13.89
N VAL A 302 12.83 4.32 -12.90
CA VAL A 302 11.67 3.42 -12.77
C VAL A 302 10.72 3.61 -13.94
N MET A 303 10.41 4.85 -14.32
CA MET A 303 9.46 5.12 -15.39
C MET A 303 10.02 4.81 -16.78
N ASN A 304 11.33 4.93 -17.01
CA ASN A 304 11.95 4.40 -18.23
C ASN A 304 11.88 2.87 -18.27
N TYR A 305 11.97 2.17 -17.13
CA TYR A 305 11.76 0.72 -17.11
C TYR A 305 10.31 0.34 -17.41
N LEU A 306 9.33 1.02 -16.79
CA LEU A 306 7.90 0.70 -16.95
C LEU A 306 7.33 1.10 -18.32
N CYS A 307 7.83 2.18 -18.93
CA CYS A 307 7.29 2.74 -20.17
C CYS A 307 8.28 2.71 -21.34
N GLY A 308 9.49 2.19 -21.14
CA GLY A 308 10.52 2.12 -22.17
C GLY A 308 10.22 1.08 -23.25
N PRO A 309 10.85 1.20 -24.43
CA PRO A 309 10.72 0.20 -25.47
C PRO A 309 11.36 -1.12 -25.04
N TYR A 310 10.57 -2.20 -25.03
CA TYR A 310 10.97 -3.57 -24.65
C TYR A 310 12.23 -4.10 -25.40
N THR A 311 12.56 -3.53 -26.56
CA THR A 311 13.64 -3.98 -27.45
C THR A 311 14.96 -3.23 -27.28
N SER A 312 15.03 -2.22 -26.42
CA SER A 312 16.29 -1.52 -26.19
C SER A 312 17.05 -2.19 -25.05
N GLY A 313 18.15 -2.87 -25.38
CA GLY A 313 19.10 -3.33 -24.38
C GLY A 313 19.49 -2.20 -23.41
N VAL A 314 19.94 -2.58 -22.21
CA VAL A 314 20.27 -1.77 -21.02
C VAL A 314 21.33 -0.65 -21.27
N GLY A 315 21.62 -0.30 -22.52
CA GLY A 315 22.54 0.75 -22.94
C GLY A 315 21.95 1.88 -23.78
N SER A 316 20.64 1.90 -24.10
CA SER A 316 20.04 3.13 -24.63
C SER A 316 19.73 4.07 -23.45
N GLY A 317 20.32 5.26 -23.45
CA GLY A 317 20.19 6.20 -22.34
C GLY A 317 18.72 6.50 -21.98
N LEU A 318 18.48 6.87 -20.72
CA LEU A 318 17.18 7.36 -20.24
C LEU A 318 16.69 8.43 -21.21
N ASN A 319 15.55 8.20 -21.86
CA ASN A 319 15.11 9.04 -22.99
C ASN A 319 13.92 9.94 -22.65
N HIS A 320 13.53 10.02 -21.37
CA HIS A 320 12.42 10.81 -20.82
C HIS A 320 11.09 10.69 -21.59
N LYS A 321 10.94 9.73 -22.53
CA LYS A 321 9.76 9.59 -23.39
C LYS A 321 8.52 9.25 -22.61
N TRP A 322 8.68 8.59 -21.46
CA TRP A 322 7.58 8.27 -20.56
C TRP A 322 6.82 9.53 -20.09
N LEU A 323 7.45 10.72 -20.08
CA LEU A 323 6.79 11.98 -19.74
C LEU A 323 5.61 12.30 -20.67
N GLN A 324 5.60 11.80 -21.91
CA GLN A 324 4.49 12.02 -22.84
C GLN A 324 3.16 11.44 -22.34
N TYR A 325 3.21 10.51 -21.39
CA TYR A 325 2.04 9.88 -20.79
C TYR A 325 1.45 10.69 -19.62
N PHE A 326 2.06 11.80 -19.22
CA PHE A 326 1.62 12.61 -18.08
C PHE A 326 1.62 14.10 -18.44
N ASP A 327 0.54 14.79 -18.14
CA ASP A 327 0.45 16.25 -18.29
C ASP A 327 1.20 16.97 -17.16
N ILE A 328 1.29 16.35 -15.97
CA ILE A 328 2.01 16.87 -14.80
C ILE A 328 2.77 15.73 -14.11
N VAL A 329 4.02 15.99 -13.73
CA VAL A 329 4.83 15.10 -12.91
C VAL A 329 5.35 15.85 -11.69
N ILE A 330 5.04 15.36 -10.49
CA ILE A 330 5.49 15.89 -9.21
C ILE A 330 6.34 14.82 -8.52
N THR A 331 7.60 15.14 -8.24
CA THR A 331 8.56 14.25 -7.56
C THR A 331 9.04 14.86 -6.26
N GLY A 332 9.56 14.01 -5.37
CA GLY A 332 10.16 14.45 -4.11
C GLY A 332 9.17 15.12 -3.17
N ARG A 333 7.88 14.74 -3.23
CA ARG A 333 6.90 15.26 -2.28
C ARG A 333 7.27 14.74 -0.89
N ILE A 334 7.88 15.61 -0.10
CA ILE A 334 8.08 15.37 1.32
C ILE A 334 6.70 15.51 1.97
N VAL A 335 6.18 14.43 2.54
CA VAL A 335 5.11 14.49 3.54
C VAL A 335 5.76 14.48 4.91
#